data_AF-A0A1G0DRV3-F1
#
_entry.id   AF-A0A1G0DRV3-F1
#
_cell.length_a   1.000
_cell.length_b   1.000
_cell.length_c   1.000
_cell.angle_alpha   90.00
_cell.angle_beta   90.00
_cell.angle_gamma   90.00
#
_symmetry.space_group_name_H-M   'P 1'
#
loop_
_entity.id
_entity.type
_entity.pdbx_description
1 polymer ?
#
loop_
_entity_poly.entity_id
_entity_poly.type
_entity_poly.pdbx_seq_one_letter_code
_entity_poly.pdbx_strand_id
1 'polypeptide(L)'
;MRKLFISATAIFWLAVAGFWLTSFFLPAEPPPAISPVVEPADKSYTLAEVAGHGREDDCWMVINGQVYDITSYLPDHPSNPELILPWCGKEATQ
;
A
#
# COMPACT_ATOMS: atom_id res chain seq x y z
N MET A 1 2.97 -20.64 45.87
CA MET A 1 2.33 -19.73 44.87
C MET A 1 3.33 -18.74 44.26
N ARG A 2 4.11 -17.97 45.03
CA ARG A 2 5.10 -17.00 44.50
C ARG A 2 6.19 -17.61 43.59
N LYS A 3 6.68 -18.82 43.91
CA LYS A 3 7.70 -19.52 43.10
C LYS A 3 7.19 -19.99 41.74
N LEU A 4 5.90 -20.34 41.65
CA LEU A 4 5.24 -20.75 40.39
C LEU A 4 4.97 -19.54 39.49
N PHE A 5 4.65 -18.38 40.08
CA PHE A 5 4.44 -17.14 39.33
C PHE A 5 5.75 -16.60 38.73
N ILE A 6 6.86 -16.67 39.48
CA ILE A 6 8.19 -16.24 39.00
C ILE A 6 8.71 -17.18 37.90
N SER A 7 8.49 -18.49 38.02
CA SER A 7 8.88 -19.42 36.95
C SER A 7 8.07 -19.20 35.68
N ALA A 8 6.77 -18.91 35.79
CA ALA A 8 5.92 -18.64 34.63
C ALA A 8 6.32 -17.35 33.90
N THR A 9 6.62 -16.27 34.62
CA THR A 9 7.08 -15.02 34.00
C THR A 9 8.46 -15.15 33.39
N ALA A 10 9.39 -15.88 34.01
CA ALA A 10 10.71 -16.14 33.42
C ALA A 10 10.61 -16.94 32.10
N ILE A 11 9.74 -17.97 32.06
CA ILE A 11 9.52 -18.77 30.85
C ILE A 11 8.89 -17.90 29.74
N PHE A 12 7.93 -17.05 30.07
CA PHE A 12 7.31 -16.13 29.12
C PHE A 12 8.35 -15.17 28.50
N TRP A 13 9.22 -14.56 29.31
CA TRP A 13 10.26 -13.67 28.80
C TRP A 13 11.33 -14.39 27.98
N LEU A 14 11.67 -15.65 28.32
CA LEU A 14 12.55 -16.47 27.50
C LEU A 14 11.92 -16.82 26.14
N ALA A 15 10.61 -17.06 26.08
CA ALA A 15 9.89 -17.28 24.83
C ALA A 15 9.82 -16.02 23.97
N VAL A 16 9.55 -14.85 24.58
CA VAL A 16 9.58 -13.56 23.88
C VAL A 16 10.99 -13.27 23.36
N ALA A 17 12.02 -13.40 24.19
CA ALA A 17 13.41 -13.20 23.76
C ALA A 17 13.82 -14.15 22.64
N GLY A 18 13.41 -15.43 22.70
CA GLY A 18 13.61 -16.41 21.64
C GLY A 18 12.94 -16.00 20.33
N PHE A 19 11.69 -15.53 20.38
CA PHE A 19 10.94 -15.05 19.21
C PHE A 19 11.61 -13.82 18.56
N TRP A 20 12.11 -12.87 19.36
CA TRP A 20 12.86 -11.72 18.85
C TRP A 20 14.24 -12.11 18.29
N LEU A 21 14.91 -13.10 18.89
CA LEU A 21 16.19 -13.62 18.39
C LEU A 21 16.01 -14.37 17.06
N THR A 22 14.92 -15.12 16.89
CA THR A 22 14.60 -15.80 15.62
C THR A 22 14.31 -14.81 14.51
N SER A 23 13.62 -13.71 14.80
CA SER A 23 13.33 -12.66 13.82
C SER A 23 14.57 -11.88 13.35
N PHE A 24 15.63 -11.87 14.16
CA PHE A 24 16.90 -11.22 13.78
C PHE A 24 17.75 -12.05 12.81
N PHE A 25 17.53 -13.37 12.78
CA PHE A 25 18.27 -14.32 11.94
C PHE A 25 17.48 -14.84 10.75
N LEU A 26 16.20 -14.51 10.63
CA LEU A 26 15.50 -14.68 9.37
C LEU A 26 16.11 -13.68 8.37
N PRO A 27 16.73 -14.14 7.26
CA PRO A 27 17.02 -13.23 6.18
C PRO A 27 15.70 -12.56 5.81
N ALA A 28 15.69 -11.23 5.69
CA ALA A 28 14.53 -10.55 5.17
C ALA A 28 14.11 -11.30 3.91
N GLU A 29 12.90 -11.87 3.92
CA GLU A 29 12.36 -12.50 2.73
C GLU A 29 12.49 -11.46 1.64
N PRO A 30 13.18 -11.74 0.51
CA PRO A 30 13.24 -10.79 -0.57
C PRO A 30 11.79 -10.39 -0.83
N PRO A 31 11.47 -9.08 -0.83
CA PRO A 31 10.09 -8.61 -0.92
C PRO A 31 9.40 -9.40 -2.03
N PRO A 32 8.23 -10.00 -1.77
CA PRO A 32 7.64 -11.07 -2.57
C PRO A 32 7.69 -10.64 -4.02
N ALA A 33 8.62 -11.21 -4.81
CA ALA A 33 9.10 -10.71 -6.09
C ALA A 33 8.23 -9.57 -6.64
N ILE A 34 8.42 -8.37 -6.08
CA ILE A 34 7.76 -7.18 -6.58
C ILE A 34 8.51 -6.98 -7.89
N SER A 35 7.87 -7.37 -9.00
CA SER A 35 8.19 -6.93 -10.36
C SER A 35 8.79 -5.56 -10.24
N PRO A 36 10.00 -5.32 -10.79
CA PRO A 36 10.86 -4.20 -10.40
C PRO A 36 9.99 -3.01 -10.09
N VAL A 37 10.02 -2.52 -8.85
CA VAL A 37 9.52 -1.18 -8.56
C VAL A 37 10.42 -0.29 -9.39
N VAL A 38 10.00 -0.09 -10.64
CA VAL A 38 10.51 0.92 -11.53
C VAL A 38 10.21 2.17 -10.76
N GLU A 39 11.19 2.69 -10.03
CA GLU A 39 11.18 4.10 -9.70
C GLU A 39 10.84 4.79 -11.01
N PRO A 40 9.68 5.47 -11.12
CA PRO A 40 9.35 6.11 -12.36
C PRO A 40 10.43 7.16 -12.56
N ALA A 41 11.28 6.94 -13.56
CA ALA A 41 11.98 8.03 -14.24
C ALA A 41 10.97 9.15 -14.36
N ASP A 42 11.28 10.37 -13.88
CA ASP A 42 10.35 11.52 -13.79
C ASP A 42 9.46 11.61 -15.03
N LYS A 43 8.32 10.91 -15.00
CA LYS A 43 7.36 10.86 -16.08
C LYS A 43 6.36 11.93 -15.73
N SER A 44 6.55 13.09 -16.34
CA SER A 44 5.57 14.14 -16.31
C SER A 44 4.46 13.82 -17.32
N TYR A 45 3.24 14.11 -16.91
CA TYR A 45 2.07 14.04 -17.78
C TYR A 45 1.43 15.42 -17.83
N THR A 46 0.94 15.78 -19.01
CA THR A 46 0.08 16.95 -19.19
C THR A 46 -1.35 16.61 -18.81
N LEU A 47 -2.13 17.63 -18.41
CA LEU A 47 -3.57 17.42 -18.17
C LEU A 47 -4.31 16.93 -19.42
N ALA A 48 -3.83 17.27 -20.62
CA ALA A 48 -4.41 16.80 -21.87
C ALA A 48 -4.20 15.29 -22.07
N GLU A 49 -3.06 14.75 -21.65
CA GLU A 49 -2.81 13.30 -21.65
C GLU A 49 -3.70 12.60 -20.63
N VAL A 50 -3.76 13.11 -19.40
CA VAL A 50 -4.63 12.55 -18.35
C VAL A 50 -6.10 12.55 -18.77
N ALA A 51 -6.57 13.58 -19.48
CA ALA A 51 -7.94 13.66 -19.97
C ALA A 51 -8.34 12.52 -20.94
N GLY A 52 -7.37 11.83 -21.56
CA GLY A 52 -7.62 10.64 -22.37
C GLY A 52 -8.07 9.41 -21.55
N HIS A 53 -7.78 9.40 -20.25
CA HIS A 53 -8.02 8.30 -19.32
C HIS A 53 -9.24 8.59 -18.44
N GLY A 54 -10.38 8.83 -19.10
CA GLY A 54 -11.64 9.26 -18.48
C GLY A 54 -12.72 8.17 -18.38
N ARG A 55 -12.36 6.88 -18.50
CA ARG A 55 -13.33 5.76 -18.59
C ARG A 55 -13.20 4.86 -17.37
N GLU A 56 -14.24 4.08 -17.07
CA GLU A 56 -14.21 3.14 -15.93
C GLU A 56 -13.13 2.06 -16.07
N ASP A 57 -12.89 1.58 -17.29
CA ASP A 57 -11.85 0.60 -17.62
C ASP A 57 -10.47 1.23 -17.85
N ASP A 58 -10.35 2.55 -17.69
CA ASP A 58 -9.16 3.36 -17.98
C ASP A 58 -9.28 4.73 -17.30
N CYS A 59 -9.12 4.75 -15.98
CA CYS A 59 -9.41 5.89 -15.12
C CYS A 59 -8.14 6.40 -14.45
N TRP A 60 -7.65 7.55 -14.90
CA TRP A 60 -6.55 8.26 -14.26
C TRP A 60 -7.05 9.51 -13.54
N MET A 61 -6.39 9.89 -12.46
CA MET A 61 -6.70 11.10 -11.70
C MET A 61 -5.43 11.84 -11.30
N VAL A 62 -5.51 13.16 -11.23
CA VAL A 62 -4.45 13.99 -10.64
C VAL A 62 -4.85 14.34 -9.21
N ILE A 63 -3.99 14.02 -8.24
CA ILE A 63 -4.19 14.32 -6.82
C ILE A 63 -2.88 14.91 -6.29
N ASN A 64 -2.93 16.09 -5.69
CA ASN A 64 -1.78 16.85 -5.21
C ASN A 64 -0.67 16.98 -6.27
N GLY A 65 -1.05 17.19 -7.53
CA GLY A 65 -0.11 17.33 -8.66
C GLY A 65 0.55 16.03 -9.13
N GLN A 66 0.15 14.87 -8.59
CA GLN A 66 0.64 13.56 -9.00
C GLN A 66 -0.45 12.81 -9.78
N VAL A 67 -0.04 12.05 -10.80
CA VAL A 67 -0.96 11.25 -11.62
C VAL A 67 -1.05 9.83 -11.06
N TYR A 68 -2.26 9.36 -10.85
CA TYR A 68 -2.58 8.03 -10.37
C TYR A 68 -3.46 7.32 -11.38
N ASP A 69 -3.07 6.10 -11.76
CA ASP A 69 -3.97 5.14 -12.38
C ASP A 69 -4.73 4.41 -11.27
N ILE A 70 -6.04 4.63 -11.19
CA ILE A 70 -6.89 4.03 -10.16
C ILE A 70 -7.83 2.98 -10.75
N THR A 71 -7.64 2.59 -12.01
CA THR A 71 -8.54 1.68 -12.75
C THR A 71 -8.79 0.39 -11.98
N SER A 72 -7.73 -0.25 -11.47
CA SER A 72 -7.84 -1.50 -10.70
C SER A 72 -8.40 -1.30 -9.29
N TYR A 73 -8.40 -0.07 -8.78
CA TYR A 73 -8.84 0.26 -7.42
C TYR A 73 -10.31 0.68 -7.35
N LEU A 74 -10.92 1.08 -8.46
CA LEU A 74 -12.35 1.42 -8.54
C LEU A 74 -13.29 0.41 -7.84
N PRO A 75 -13.17 -0.93 -8.02
CA PRO A 75 -14.05 -1.88 -7.34
C PRO A 75 -13.81 -2.01 -5.82
N ASP A 76 -12.62 -1.65 -5.35
CA ASP A 76 -12.22 -1.70 -3.94
C ASP A 76 -12.43 -0.35 -3.22
N HIS A 77 -12.94 0.65 -3.92
CA HIS A 77 -13.16 1.97 -3.34
C HIS A 77 -14.26 1.90 -2.27
N PRO A 78 -14.01 2.38 -1.02
CA PRO A 78 -14.96 2.28 0.09
C PRO A 78 -16.32 2.97 -0.14
N SER A 79 -16.38 3.95 -1.03
CA SER A 79 -17.62 4.63 -1.43
C SER A 79 -18.08 4.17 -2.81
N ASN A 80 -19.37 4.37 -3.12
CA ASN A 80 -19.95 4.03 -4.43
C ASN A 80 -19.04 4.51 -5.59
N PRO A 81 -18.55 3.60 -6.46
CA PRO A 81 -17.68 3.92 -7.59
C PRO A 81 -18.28 4.98 -8.54
N GLU A 82 -19.61 5.03 -8.67
CA GLU A 82 -20.32 6.02 -9.50
C GLU A 82 -20.02 7.47 -9.09
N LEU A 83 -19.59 7.70 -7.84
CA LEU A 83 -19.19 9.02 -7.36
C LEU A 83 -17.78 9.43 -7.81
N ILE A 84 -16.92 8.46 -8.14
CA ILE A 84 -15.55 8.69 -8.62
C ILE A 84 -15.50 8.81 -10.13
N LEU A 85 -16.31 8.05 -10.87
CA LEU A 85 -16.28 8.03 -12.34
C LEU A 85 -16.28 9.43 -12.99
N PRO A 86 -17.02 10.45 -12.50
CA PRO A 86 -16.96 11.80 -13.04
C PRO A 86 -15.61 12.52 -12.91
N TRP A 87 -14.71 12.00 -12.07
CA TRP A 87 -13.36 12.51 -11.80
C TRP A 87 -12.28 11.81 -12.62
N CYS A 88 -12.58 10.70 -13.31
CA CYS A 88 -11.65 10.09 -14.24
C CYS A 88 -11.24 11.11 -15.31
N GLY A 89 -9.94 11.18 -15.60
CA GLY A 89 -9.30 12.11 -16.52
C GLY A 89 -9.15 13.54 -15.99
N LYS A 90 -9.30 13.78 -14.68
CA LYS A 90 -9.31 15.12 -14.10
C LYS A 90 -8.40 15.27 -12.88
N GLU A 91 -8.18 16.54 -12.52
CA GLU A 91 -7.59 16.97 -11.26
C GLU A 91 -8.69 16.94 -10.17
N ALA A 92 -8.37 16.33 -9.03
CA ALA A 92 -9.29 16.06 -7.94
C ALA A 92 -8.75 16.49 -6.56
N THR A 93 -7.82 17.45 -6.52
CA THR A 93 -7.39 18.10 -5.29
C THR A 93 -8.44 19.14 -4.85
N GLN A 94 -8.68 19.24 -3.54
CA GLN A 94 -9.54 20.26 -2.93
C GLN A 94 -8.72 21.40 -2.34
#